data_AF-A0A517MXZ9-F1
#
_entry.id   AF-A0A517MXZ9-F1
#
_cell.length_a   1.000
_cell.length_b   1.000
_cell.length_c   1.000
_cell.angle_alpha   90.00
_cell.angle_beta   90.00
_cell.angle_gamma   90.00
#
_symmetry.space_group_name_H-M   'P 1'
#
loop_
_entity.id
_entity.type
_entity.pdbx_description
1 polymer ?
#
loop_
_entity_poly.entity_id
_entity_poly.type
_entity_poly.pdbx_seq_one_letter_code
_entity_poly.pdbx_strand_id
1 'polypeptide(L)'
;MFKQILSTLTSIQSKQGQQRQVELLSRQVAEQSLSGVTQLIAGSTSGMTLCETRGYIRARSGKEIRRQTRLLLASGTTGSGDITSAIIRKATERLVPRVLRQLVAGQIGHAPQAVKPQAALRLAA
;
A
#
# COMPACT_ATOMS: atom_id res chain seq x y z
N MET A 1 -21.86 39.57 12.35
CA MET A 1 -22.14 38.25 11.74
C MET A 1 -21.28 37.91 10.51
N PHE A 2 -20.89 38.87 9.65
CA PHE A 2 -20.13 38.59 8.41
C PHE A 2 -18.76 37.88 8.61
N LYS A 3 -18.00 38.21 9.66
CA LYS A 3 -16.69 37.59 9.94
C LYS A 3 -16.77 36.09 10.26
N GLN A 4 -17.89 35.62 10.83
CA GLN A 4 -18.07 34.19 11.15
C GLN A 4 -18.29 33.36 9.87
N ILE A 5 -18.99 33.91 8.87
CA ILE A 5 -19.26 33.23 7.60
C ILE A 5 -17.98 33.08 6.76
N LEU A 6 -17.12 34.10 6.73
CA LEU A 6 -15.85 34.03 6.00
C LEU A 6 -14.88 33.02 6.66
N SER A 7 -14.85 32.96 8.00
CA SER A 7 -14.02 32.00 8.73
C SER A 7 -14.44 30.54 8.49
N THR A 8 -15.75 30.25 8.48
CA THR A 8 -16.27 28.92 8.19
C THR A 8 -16.01 28.51 6.73
N LEU A 9 -16.15 29.42 5.77
CA LEU A 9 -15.86 29.14 4.36
C LEU A 9 -14.39 28.78 4.12
N THR A 10 -13.44 29.49 4.73
CA THR A 10 -12.01 29.14 4.65
C THR A 10 -11.67 27.81 5.34
N SER A 11 -12.36 27.48 6.44
CA SER A 11 -12.18 26.19 7.13
C SER A 11 -12.73 25.01 6.31
N ILE A 12 -13.82 25.21 5.58
CA ILE A 12 -14.40 24.17 4.71
C ILE A 12 -13.49 23.91 3.50
N GLN A 13 -12.99 24.97 2.85
CA GLN A 13 -12.08 24.84 1.71
C GLN A 13 -10.76 24.15 2.06
N SER A 14 -10.18 24.47 3.22
CA SER A 14 -8.95 23.81 3.69
C SER A 14 -9.17 22.32 4.01
N LYS A 15 -10.31 21.96 4.61
CA LYS A 15 -10.67 20.54 4.85
C LYS A 15 -10.88 19.77 3.55
N GLN A 16 -11.55 20.35 2.56
CA GLN A 16 -11.76 19.72 1.24
C GLN A 16 -10.43 19.51 0.50
N GLY A 17 -9.53 20.50 0.52
CA GLY A 17 -8.19 20.37 -0.05
C GLY A 17 -7.39 19.24 0.60
N GLN A 18 -7.42 19.15 1.93
CA GLN A 18 -6.76 18.08 2.68
C GLN A 18 -7.34 16.70 2.38
N GLN A 19 -8.67 16.57 2.30
CA GLN A 19 -9.33 15.31 1.94
C GLN A 19 -8.94 14.84 0.53
N ARG A 20 -8.91 15.77 -0.43
CA ARG A 20 -8.49 15.48 -1.81
C ARG A 20 -7.02 15.05 -1.87
N GLN A 21 -6.15 15.72 -1.11
CA GLN A 21 -4.75 15.35 -1.01
C GLN A 21 -4.57 13.95 -0.41
N VAL A 22 -5.24 13.65 0.70
CA VAL A 22 -5.24 12.32 1.32
C VAL A 22 -5.71 11.25 0.34
N GLU A 23 -6.77 11.54 -0.41
CA GLU A 23 -7.31 10.62 -1.42
C GLU A 23 -6.27 10.30 -2.51
N LEU A 24 -5.65 11.33 -3.09
CA LEU A 24 -4.61 11.18 -4.11
C LEU A 24 -3.38 10.42 -3.60
N LEU A 25 -2.85 10.82 -2.44
CA LEU A 25 -1.69 10.18 -1.84
C LEU A 25 -1.99 8.73 -1.45
N SER A 26 -3.18 8.45 -0.90
CA SER A 26 -3.57 7.07 -0.55
C SER A 26 -3.66 6.16 -1.77
N ARG A 27 -4.12 6.68 -2.92
CA ARG A 27 -4.14 5.96 -4.18
C ARG A 27 -2.71 5.67 -4.66
N GLN A 28 -1.83 6.66 -4.63
CA GLN A 28 -0.44 6.50 -5.04
C GLN A 28 0.33 5.51 -4.15
N VAL A 29 0.18 5.61 -2.83
CA VAL A 29 0.78 4.65 -1.89
C VAL A 29 0.26 3.23 -2.15
N ALA A 30 -1.05 3.06 -2.38
CA ALA A 30 -1.61 1.75 -2.68
C ALA A 30 -1.07 1.16 -3.99
N GLU A 31 -0.87 1.97 -5.02
CA GLU A 31 -0.23 1.54 -6.28
C GLU A 31 1.21 1.10 -6.04
N GLN A 32 2.02 1.93 -5.38
CA GLN A 32 3.44 1.66 -5.13
C GLN A 32 3.66 0.46 -4.20
N SER A 33 2.71 0.20 -3.29
CA SER A 33 2.79 -0.92 -2.34
C SER A 33 2.33 -2.25 -2.95
N LEU A 34 1.67 -2.26 -4.11
CA LEU A 34 1.01 -3.44 -4.65
C LEU A 34 1.99 -4.58 -4.92
N SER A 35 3.05 -4.32 -5.67
CA SER A 35 4.06 -5.34 -6.00
C SER A 35 4.75 -5.90 -4.76
N GLY A 36 5.15 -5.03 -3.82
CA GLY A 36 5.81 -5.43 -2.59
C GLY A 36 4.92 -6.29 -1.70
N VAL A 37 3.65 -5.93 -1.53
CA VAL A 37 2.70 -6.73 -0.74
C VAL A 37 2.37 -8.04 -1.42
N THR A 38 2.19 -8.04 -2.74
CA THR A 38 1.97 -9.25 -3.54
C THR A 38 3.13 -10.25 -3.40
N GLN A 39 4.37 -9.78 -3.45
CA GLN A 39 5.55 -10.62 -3.22
C GLN A 39 5.62 -11.15 -1.78
N LEU A 40 5.30 -10.32 -0.79
CA LEU A 40 5.33 -10.70 0.63
C LEU A 40 4.35 -11.81 1.01
N ILE A 41 3.24 -11.94 0.27
CA ILE A 41 2.20 -12.94 0.56
C ILE A 41 2.24 -14.13 -0.40
N ALA A 42 3.03 -14.05 -1.48
CA ALA A 42 3.14 -15.12 -2.46
C ALA A 42 3.51 -16.44 -1.77
N GLY A 43 2.75 -17.50 -2.09
CA GLY A 43 2.93 -18.82 -1.49
C GLY A 43 2.48 -18.97 -0.03
N SER A 44 2.14 -17.89 0.68
CA SER A 44 1.69 -17.94 2.08
C SER A 44 0.17 -18.05 2.24
N THR A 45 -0.59 -17.77 1.18
CA THR A 45 -2.07 -17.75 1.20
C THR A 45 -2.70 -19.05 0.71
N SER A 46 -1.89 -20.05 0.38
CA SER A 46 -2.40 -21.35 -0.09
C SER A 46 -3.18 -22.04 1.03
N GLY A 47 -4.40 -22.48 0.74
CA GLY A 47 -5.27 -23.14 1.71
C GLY A 47 -6.04 -22.21 2.65
N MET A 48 -5.85 -20.89 2.57
CA MET A 48 -6.65 -19.93 3.35
C MET A 48 -8.00 -19.66 2.69
N THR A 49 -9.04 -19.50 3.50
CA THR A 49 -10.33 -18.94 3.05
C THR A 49 -10.18 -17.48 2.62
N LEU A 50 -11.18 -16.94 1.92
CA LEU A 50 -11.20 -15.52 1.52
C LEU A 50 -11.10 -14.57 2.73
N CYS A 51 -11.77 -14.91 3.84
CA CYS A 51 -11.78 -14.09 5.05
C CYS A 51 -10.38 -14.06 5.70
N GLU A 52 -9.76 -15.24 5.83
CA GLU A 52 -8.41 -15.39 6.37
C GLU A 52 -7.38 -14.69 5.49
N THR A 53 -7.46 -14.88 4.17
CA THR A 53 -6.58 -14.21 3.20
C THR A 53 -6.69 -12.70 3.33
N ARG A 54 -7.91 -12.15 3.45
CA ARG A 54 -8.14 -10.72 3.65
C ARG A 54 -7.51 -10.22 4.95
N GLY A 55 -7.67 -10.96 6.04
CA GLY A 55 -7.06 -10.65 7.34
C GLY A 55 -5.54 -10.68 7.28
N TYR A 56 -4.98 -11.71 6.63
CA TYR A 56 -3.55 -11.88 6.43
C TYR A 56 -2.94 -10.74 5.61
N ILE A 57 -3.55 -10.36 4.47
CA ILE A 57 -3.10 -9.24 3.66
C ILE A 57 -3.05 -7.96 4.48
N ARG A 58 -4.10 -7.64 5.25
CA ARG A 58 -4.15 -6.45 6.12
C ARG A 58 -3.02 -6.45 7.14
N ALA A 59 -2.77 -7.58 7.79
CA ALA A 59 -1.73 -7.70 8.80
C ALA A 59 -0.32 -7.52 8.20
N ARG A 60 -0.08 -8.05 6.99
CA ARG A 60 1.24 -8.03 6.35
C ARG A 60 1.52 -6.72 5.58
N SER A 61 0.49 -6.07 5.05
CA SER A 61 0.65 -4.85 4.25
C SER A 61 1.12 -3.64 5.06
N GLY A 62 0.87 -3.62 6.36
CA GLY A 62 1.11 -2.43 7.20
C GLY A 62 2.56 -1.95 7.24
N LYS A 63 3.56 -2.85 7.16
CA LYS A 63 4.98 -2.43 7.12
C LYS A 63 5.33 -1.78 5.78
N GLU A 64 4.88 -2.37 4.68
CA GLU A 64 5.17 -1.88 3.33
C GLU A 64 4.46 -0.55 3.05
N ILE A 65 3.17 -0.45 3.39
CA ILE A 65 2.41 0.80 3.25
C ILE A 65 3.07 1.93 4.06
N ARG A 66 3.47 1.67 5.30
CA ARG A 66 4.20 2.68 6.12
C ARG A 66 5.55 3.07 5.52
N ARG A 67 6.23 2.17 4.82
CA ARG A 67 7.49 2.47 4.14
C ARG A 67 7.22 3.37 2.93
N GLN A 68 6.26 3.02 2.09
CA GLN A 68 5.89 3.78 0.90
C GLN A 68 5.32 5.16 1.24
N THR A 69 4.45 5.26 2.25
CA THR A 69 3.97 6.56 2.76
C THR A 69 5.12 7.46 3.19
N ARG A 70 6.11 6.92 3.91
CA ARG A 70 7.29 7.71 4.34
C ARG A 70 8.12 8.18 3.15
N LEU A 71 8.38 7.31 2.17
CA LEU A 71 9.11 7.69 0.96
C LEU A 71 8.37 8.77 0.16
N LEU A 72 7.06 8.62 0.00
CA LEU A 72 6.23 9.57 -0.72
C LEU A 72 6.22 10.95 -0.05
N LEU A 73 6.02 10.99 1.27
CA LEU A 73 6.03 12.25 2.03
C LEU A 73 7.41 12.90 2.08
N ALA A 74 8.49 12.11 2.10
CA ALA A 74 9.86 12.62 2.02
C ALA A 74 10.16 13.24 0.64
N SER A 75 9.54 12.74 -0.43
CA SER A 75 9.74 13.22 -1.80
C SER A 75 8.96 14.49 -2.17
N GLY A 76 7.99 14.90 -1.34
CA GLY A 76 7.27 16.15 -1.57
C GLY A 76 6.06 16.35 -0.68
N THR A 77 5.92 17.59 -0.22
CA THR A 77 4.72 18.14 0.44
C THR A 77 4.54 17.76 1.91
N THR A 78 5.40 18.32 2.77
CA THR A 78 5.12 18.43 4.21
C THR A 78 4.11 19.55 4.46
N GLY A 79 2.82 19.24 4.27
CA GLY A 79 1.69 20.10 4.64
C GLY A 79 1.19 19.80 6.05
N SER A 80 1.03 20.86 6.84
CA SER A 80 0.56 20.87 8.24
C SER A 80 -0.69 19.99 8.48
N GLY A 81 -0.57 19.09 9.45
CA GLY A 81 -1.61 18.16 9.90
C GLY A 81 -1.17 16.72 9.71
N ASP A 82 -1.21 15.90 10.78
CA ASP A 82 -0.85 14.48 10.73
C ASP A 82 -1.85 13.66 9.88
N ILE A 83 -1.77 13.84 8.56
CA ILE A 83 -2.56 13.12 7.56
C ILE A 83 -1.99 11.73 7.28
N THR A 84 -0.81 11.43 7.83
CA THR A 84 -0.08 10.16 7.62
C THR A 84 -0.95 8.96 7.97
N SER A 85 -1.59 9.01 9.13
CA SER A 85 -2.49 7.96 9.62
C SER A 85 -3.69 7.76 8.69
N ALA A 86 -4.25 8.86 8.16
CA ALA A 86 -5.37 8.80 7.22
C ALA A 86 -4.95 8.19 5.87
N ILE A 87 -3.77 8.54 5.36
CA ILE A 87 -3.20 7.98 4.13
C ILE A 87 -2.97 6.47 4.30
N ILE A 88 -2.34 6.04 5.39
CA ILE A 88 -2.06 4.61 5.65
C ILE A 88 -3.36 3.80 5.69
N ARG A 89 -4.37 4.27 6.44
CA ARG A 89 -5.66 3.58 6.55
C ARG A 89 -6.32 3.45 5.18
N LYS A 90 -6.48 4.56 4.46
CA LYS A 90 -7.10 4.60 3.13
C LYS A 90 -6.33 3.82 2.08
N ALA A 91 -5.00 3.79 2.15
CA ALA A 91 -4.18 3.00 1.24
C ALA A 91 -4.36 1.50 1.51
N THR A 92 -4.42 1.09 2.78
CA THR A 92 -4.66 -0.30 3.18
C THR A 92 -6.02 -0.79 2.67
N GLU A 93 -7.07 -0.02 2.89
CA GLU A 93 -8.43 -0.33 2.42
C GLU A 93 -8.52 -0.47 0.90
N ARG A 94 -7.76 0.34 0.15
CA ARG A 94 -7.67 0.27 -1.32
C ARG A 94 -6.86 -0.91 -1.82
N LEU A 95 -5.78 -1.24 -1.11
CA LEU A 95 -4.82 -2.25 -1.53
C LEU A 95 -5.42 -3.66 -1.44
N VAL A 96 -6.08 -3.97 -0.32
CA VAL A 96 -6.60 -5.31 -0.01
C VAL A 96 -7.45 -5.92 -1.14
N PRO A 97 -8.50 -5.26 -1.68
CA PRO A 97 -9.29 -5.83 -2.77
C PRO A 97 -8.49 -5.97 -4.07
N ARG A 98 -7.46 -5.15 -4.31
CA ARG A 98 -6.59 -5.29 -5.50
C ARG A 98 -5.71 -6.53 -5.40
N VAL A 99 -5.08 -6.72 -4.25
CA VAL A 99 -4.26 -7.91 -3.97
C VAL A 99 -5.10 -9.18 -4.04
N LEU A 100 -6.31 -9.18 -3.46
CA LEU A 100 -7.24 -10.31 -3.57
C LEU A 100 -7.60 -10.63 -5.02
N ARG A 101 -7.86 -9.62 -5.86
CA ARG A 101 -8.12 -9.85 -7.29
C ARG A 101 -6.91 -10.45 -8.02
N GLN A 102 -5.69 -10.00 -7.71
CA GLN A 102 -4.47 -10.57 -8.29
C GLN A 102 -4.25 -12.04 -7.86
N LEU A 103 -4.56 -12.37 -6.59
CA LEU A 103 -4.50 -13.75 -6.08
C LEU A 103 -5.47 -14.66 -6.84
N VAL A 104 -6.74 -14.24 -6.92
CA VAL A 104 -7.79 -15.00 -7.62
C VAL A 104 -7.51 -15.15 -9.11
N ALA A 105 -6.94 -14.12 -9.74
CA ALA A 105 -6.54 -14.16 -11.15
C ALA A 105 -5.27 -14.99 -11.41
N GLY A 106 -4.67 -15.63 -10.39
CA GLY A 106 -3.45 -16.42 -10.53
C GLY A 106 -2.19 -15.59 -10.83
N GLN A 107 -2.25 -14.26 -10.69
CA GLN A 107 -1.14 -13.35 -10.97
C GLN A 107 -0.10 -13.33 -9.84
N ILE A 108 -0.44 -13.92 -8.69
CA ILE A 108 0.42 -14.01 -7.50
C ILE A 108 0.87 -15.47 -7.38
N GLY A 109 1.79 -15.85 -8.26
CA GLY A 109 2.26 -17.23 -8.41
C GLY A 109 3.46 -17.41 -9.35
N HIS A 110 3.92 -16.34 -10.00
CA HIS A 110 5.10 -16.36 -10.87
C HIS A 110 6.19 -15.45 -10.29
N ALA A 111 6.75 -15.84 -9.16
CA ALA A 111 8.12 -15.43 -8.87
C ALA A 111 9.02 -16.25 -9.80
N PRO A 112 9.95 -15.66 -10.58
CA PRO A 112 11.00 -16.44 -11.19
C PRO A 112 11.73 -17.11 -10.03
N GLN A 113 11.72 -18.44 -9.99
CA GLN A 113 12.53 -19.16 -9.03
C GLN A 113 13.97 -18.67 -9.23
N ALA A 114 14.57 -18.13 -8.16
CA ALA A 114 15.99 -17.90 -8.13
C ALA A 114 16.66 -19.24 -8.48
N VAL A 115 17.28 -19.29 -9.67
CA VAL A 115 18.10 -20.42 -10.08
C VAL A 115 19.15 -20.58 -8.99
N LYS A 116 19.04 -21.64 -8.17
CA LYS A 116 20.14 -22.04 -7.30
C LYS A 116 21.33 -22.30 -8.23
N PRO A 117 22.50 -21.64 -8.07
CA PRO A 117 23.71 -22.09 -8.73
C PRO A 117 24.16 -23.34 -7.97
N GLN A 118 23.56 -24.49 -8.31
CA GLN A 118 23.96 -25.77 -7.73
C GLN A 118 24.88 -26.49 -8.71
N ALA A 119 26.15 -26.53 -8.30
CA ALA A 119 27.21 -27.42 -8.77
C ALA A 119 27.71 -27.17 -10.20
N ALA A 120 28.68 -26.25 -10.31
CA ALA A 120 29.80 -26.48 -11.22
C ALA A 120 30.48 -27.79 -10.81
N LEU A 121 30.02 -28.87 -11.42
CA LEU A 121 30.56 -30.21 -11.29
C LEU A 121 32.00 -30.19 -11.82
N ARG A 122 32.95 -30.23 -10.90
CA ARG A 122 34.29 -30.84 -11.00
C ARG A 122 34.85 -31.04 -12.43
N LEU A 123 35.77 -30.18 -12.80
CA LEU A 123 36.84 -30.50 -13.75
C LEU A 123 38.17 -30.06 -13.13
N ALA A 124 38.72 -30.94 -12.32
CA ALA A 124 40.11 -30.93 -11.89
C ALA A 124 40.47 -32.37 -11.48
N ALA A 125 40.73 -33.19 -12.49
CA ALA A 125 41.54 -34.40 -12.43
C ALA A 125 42.21 -34.54 -13.80
#